data_AF-A0A6C0LMR1-F1
#
_entry.id   AF-A0A6C0LMR1-F1
#
_cell.length_a   1.000
_cell.length_b   1.000
_cell.length_c   1.000
_cell.angle_alpha   90.00
_cell.angle_beta   90.00
_cell.angle_gamma   90.00
#
_symmetry.space_group_name_H-M   'P 1'
#
loop_
_entity.id
_entity.type
_entity.pdbx_description
1 polymer ?
#
loop_
_entity_poly.entity_id
_entity_poly.type
_entity_poly.pdbx_seq_one_letter_code
_entity_poly.pdbx_strand_id
1 'polypeptide(L)' 'MSEFGFLIYCCFESKMPAHLSGSTVGGSLLLDKAVTETEAVEKVAMYQKRAETPSSETRHYIYIKNQSHWW' A
#
# COMPACT_ATOMS: atom_id res chain seq x y z
N MET A 1 -8.95 16.71 -17.50
CA MET A 1 -7.94 15.75 -16.99
C MET A 1 -8.73 14.60 -16.39
N SER A 2 -8.49 13.35 -16.79
CA SER A 2 -9.18 12.22 -16.16
C SER A 2 -8.76 12.14 -14.69
N GLU A 3 -9.70 12.43 -13.80
CA GLU A 3 -9.48 12.37 -12.36
C GLU A 3 -9.35 10.89 -11.97
N PHE A 4 -8.28 10.53 -11.25
CA PHE A 4 -8.11 9.16 -10.78
C PHE A 4 -9.21 8.85 -9.76
N GLY A 5 -9.90 7.72 -9.92
CA GLY A 5 -10.97 7.32 -9.01
C GLY A 5 -10.47 6.65 -7.72
N PHE A 6 -9.26 6.08 -7.76
CA PHE A 6 -8.69 5.28 -6.67
C PHE A 6 -7.18 5.48 -6.50
N LEU A 7 -6.71 5.35 -5.26
CA LEU A 7 -5.31 5.44 -4.84
C LEU A 7 -4.89 4.11 -4.21
N ILE A 8 -3.74 3.57 -4.60
CA ILE A 8 -3.25 2.26 -4.16
C ILE A 8 -2.07 2.46 -3.21
N TYR A 9 -2.15 1.89 -2.02
CA TYR A 9 -1.15 2.03 -0.96
C TYR A 9 -0.50 0.68 -0.62
N CYS A 10 0.78 0.73 -0.27
CA CYS A 10 1.46 -0.30 0.50
C CYS A 10 1.55 0.17 1.95
N CYS A 11 0.96 -0.59 2.85
CA CYS A 11 1.11 -0.46 4.29
C CYS A 11 2.15 -1.48 4.75
N PHE A 12 3.09 -1.06 5.58
CA PHE A 12 4.14 -1.93 6.07
C PHE A 12 4.41 -1.66 7.54
N GLU A 13 4.89 -2.69 8.22
CA GLU A 13 5.48 -2.60 9.55
C GLU A 13 6.87 -3.19 9.51
N SER A 14 7.87 -2.38 9.87
CA SER A 14 9.25 -2.81 9.98
C SER A 14 9.64 -2.85 11.46
N LYS A 15 10.19 -3.99 11.89
CA LYS A 15 10.75 -4.14 13.23
C LYS A 15 12.11 -3.47 13.27
N MET A 16 12.29 -2.53 14.19
CA MET A 16 13.61 -1.96 14.42
C MET A 16 14.56 -3.03 15.00
N PRO A 17 15.86 -2.96 14.70
CA PRO A 17 16.86 -3.80 15.34
C PRO A 17 16.73 -3.77 16.87
N ALA A 18 16.93 -4.93 17.52
CA ALA A 18 16.70 -5.11 18.95
C ALA A 18 17.47 -4.13 19.86
N HIS A 19 18.61 -3.60 19.40
CA HIS A 19 19.42 -2.63 20.14
C HIS A 19 18.82 -1.21 20.17
N LEU A 20 17.79 -0.93 19.37
CA LEU A 20 17.19 0.40 19.23
C LEU A 20 15.87 0.60 19.99
N SER A 21 15.28 -0.45 20.58
CA SER A 21 14.11 -0.44 21.52
C SER A 21 13.15 -1.62 21.33
N GLY A 22 13.27 -2.41 20.25
CA GLY A 22 12.26 -3.41 19.89
C GLY A 22 10.94 -2.82 19.39
N SER A 23 10.88 -1.50 19.15
CA SER A 23 9.70 -0.83 18.60
C SER A 23 9.44 -1.21 17.13
N THR A 24 8.17 -1.18 16.75
CA THR A 24 7.70 -1.28 15.37
C THR A 24 7.45 0.13 14.81
N VAL A 25 7.88 0.37 13.57
CA VAL A 25 7.48 1.56 12.83
C VAL A 25 6.57 1.12 11.70
N GLY A 26 5.35 1.66 11.71
CA GLY A 26 4.38 1.50 10.65
C GLY A 26 4.43 2.66 9.67
N GLY A 27 4.16 2.39 8.40
CA GLY A 27 4.07 3.41 7.37
C GLY A 27 3.12 3.02 6.24
N SER A 28 2.69 4.00 5.48
CA SER A 28 1.96 3.80 4.23
C SER A 28 2.64 4.59 3.11
N LEU A 29 2.70 3.98 1.92
CA LEU A 29 3.28 4.57 0.72
C LEU A 29 2.27 4.48 -0.41
N LEU A 30 1.97 5.62 -1.06
CA LEU A 30 1.20 5.64 -2.30
C LEU A 30 2.04 5.02 -3.42
N LEU A 31 1.56 3.92 -4.00
CA LEU A 31 2.26 3.18 -5.04
C LEU A 31 1.80 3.52 -6.44
N ASP A 32 0.48 3.61 -6.63
CA ASP A 32 -0.14 3.77 -7.95
C ASP A 32 -1.55 4.37 -7.82
N LYS A 33 -2.18 4.64 -8.96
CA LYS A 33 -3.53 5.18 -9.08
C LYS A 33 -4.33 4.33 -10.07
N ALA A 34 -5.64 4.31 -9.92
CA ALA A 34 -6.53 3.63 -10.84
C ALA A 34 -7.74 4.52 -11.17
N VAL A 35 -8.26 4.37 -12.40
CA VAL A 35 -9.44 5.10 -12.85
C VAL A 35 -10.71 4.39 -12.39
N THR A 36 -10.72 3.06 -12.43
CA THR A 36 -11.87 2.23 -12.04
C THR A 36 -11.54 1.35 -10.84
N GLU A 37 -12.58 0.85 -10.17
CA GLU A 37 -12.40 -0.07 -9.04
C GLU A 37 -11.82 -1.41 -9.49
N THR A 38 -12.26 -1.93 -10.64
CA THR A 38 -11.73 -3.16 -11.22
C THR A 38 -10.23 -3.09 -11.45
N GLU A 39 -9.74 -1.99 -12.03
CA GLU A 39 -8.31 -1.76 -12.21
C GLU A 39 -7.57 -1.69 -10.86
N ALA A 40 -8.16 -1.05 -9.85
CA ALA A 40 -7.57 -0.96 -8.51
C ALA A 40 -7.43 -2.35 -7.87
N VAL A 41 -8.46 -3.19 -7.97
CA VAL A 41 -8.47 -4.58 -7.48
C VAL A 41 -7.40 -5.41 -8.18
N GLU A 42 -7.31 -5.34 -9.50
CA GLU A 42 -6.30 -6.06 -10.29
C GLU A 42 -4.88 -5.66 -9.90
N LYS A 43 -4.62 -4.36 -9.72
CA LYS A 43 -3.31 -3.84 -9.30
C LYS A 43 -2.95 -4.31 -7.89
N VAL A 44 -3.89 -4.25 -6.93
CA VAL A 44 -3.67 -4.75 -5.56
C VAL A 44 -3.36 -6.24 -5.57
N ALA A 45 -4.11 -7.04 -6.32
CA ALA A 45 -3.86 -8.48 -6.45
C ALA A 45 -2.48 -8.76 -7.06
N MET A 46 -2.05 -7.97 -8.06
CA MET A 46 -0.71 -8.08 -8.64
C MET A 46 0.38 -7.79 -7.60
N TYR A 47 0.23 -6.72 -6.81
CA TYR A 47 1.21 -6.36 -5.79
C TYR A 47 1.30 -7.40 -4.67
N GLN A 48 0.16 -7.92 -4.22
CA GLN A 48 0.11 -9.00 -3.23
C GLN A 48 0.87 -10.23 -3.73
N LYS A 49 0.63 -10.67 -4.97
CA LYS A 49 1.38 -11.78 -5.59
C LYS A 49 2.89 -11.52 -5.68
N ARG A 50 3.31 -10.28 -5.99
CA ARG A 50 4.74 -9.93 -6.05
C ARG A 50 5.41 -9.95 -4.67
N ALA A 51 4.64 -9.62 -3.62
CA ALA A 51 5.11 -9.57 -2.24
C ALA A 51 5.20 -10.93 -1.55
N GLU A 52 4.64 -12.00 -2.13
CA GLU A 52 4.82 -13.38 -1.66
C GLU A 52 6.28 -13.86 -1.71
N THR A 53 7.17 -13.07 -2.34
CA THR A 53 8.62 -13.28 -2.22
C THR A 53 9.04 -13.10 -0.77
N PRO A 54 9.76 -14.06 -0.14
CA PRO A 54 10.05 -14.02 1.29
C PRO A 54 10.80 -12.74 1.66
N SER A 55 10.10 -11.84 2.34
CA SER A 55 10.62 -10.61 2.91
C SER A 55 10.39 -10.65 4.42
N SER A 56 11.31 -10.09 5.20
CA SER A 56 11.18 -9.99 6.65
C SER A 56 10.11 -8.97 7.10
N GLU A 57 9.51 -8.25 6.15
CA GLU A 57 8.53 -7.19 6.40
C GLU A 57 7.12 -7.67 6.06
N THR A 58 6.19 -7.44 6.98
CA THR A 58 4.76 -7.61 6.71
C THR A 58 4.31 -6.45 5.82
N ARG A 59 3.92 -6.76 4.58
CA ARG A 59 3.39 -5.79 3.62
C ARG A 59 1.93 -6.09 3.33
N HIS A 60 1.09 -5.06 3.37
CA HIS A 60 -0.32 -5.14 3.05
C HIS A 60 -0.66 -4.10 1.98
N TYR A 61 -1.36 -4.52 0.94
CA TYR A 61 -1.72 -3.65 -0.18
C TYR A 61 -3.21 -3.38 -0.17
N ILE A 62 -3.59 -2.10 -0.25
CA ILE A 62 -4.98 -1.65 -0.22
C ILE A 62 -5.21 -0.61 -1.31
N TYR A 63 -6.47 -0.40 -1.68
CA TYR A 63 -6.88 0.77 -2.45
C TYR A 63 -7.94 1.56 -1.69
N ILE A 64 -7.96 2.87 -1.88
CA ILE A 64 -8.97 3.77 -1.34
C ILE A 64 -9.59 4.58 -2.47
N LYS A 65 -10.86 4.96 -2.34
CA LYS A 65 -11.52 5.87 -3.28
C LYS A 65 -10.87 7.25 -3.15
N ASN A 66 -10.40 7.80 -4.27
CA ASN A 66 -9.85 9.14 -4.31
C ASN A 66 -10.99 10.15 -4.18
N GLN A 67 -11.09 10.79 -3.02
CA GLN A 67 -11.98 11.93 -2.81
C GLN A 67 -11.12 13.19 -2.81
N SER A 68 -11.11 13.91 -3.92
CA SER A 68 -10.31 15.12 -4.14
C SER A 68 -10.64 16.29 -3.19
N HIS A 69 -11.68 16.14 -2.38
CA HIS A 69 -12.16 17.06 -1.34
C HIS A 69 -11.82 16.61 0.09
N TRP A 70 -11.00 15.56 0.25
CA TRP A 70 -10.47 15.15 1.55
C TRP A 70 -9.06 15.72 1.78
N TRP A 71 -8.96 17.04 1.93
CA TRP A 71 -7.85 17.78 2.54
C TRP A 71 -8.22 19.26 2.70
#